data_AF-A0A397SVY6-F1
#
_entry.id   AF-A0A397SVY6-F1
#
_cell.length_a   1.000
_cell.length_b   1.000
_cell.length_c   1.000
_cell.angle_alpha   90.00
_cell.angle_beta   90.00
_cell.angle_gamma   90.00
#
_symmetry.space_group_name_H-M   'P 1'
#
loop_
_entity.id
_entity.type
_entity.pdbx_description
1 polymer ?
#
loop_
_entity_poly.entity_id
_entity_poly.type
_entity_poly.pdbx_seq_one_letter_code
_entity_poly.pdbx_strand_id
1 'polypeptide(L)'
;MVVGYDIGFNFILPNIEVIENIYDPQNQHNFNSMEFIPKYDLMTKNIPFFGIPILENLNSPNKTLVIGHNFRNISDNELKIDIFSYCLRKRCFVELPKFTFRTLVILNNLTSNAYESLPFEFSRLKKTPFIDLKKKFTSHLNPKYISLYLSKDNYKPFFLKQKIGQIKIKYVDCNCDEPCFVCKNKTLRISKGENNIECIIYNC
;
A
#
# COMPACT_ATOMS: atom_id res chain seq x y z
N MET A 1 4.99 -0.68 7.98
CA MET A 1 3.73 -0.02 8.33
C MET A 1 4.10 1.31 8.96
N VAL A 2 4.04 2.37 8.16
CA VAL A 2 4.15 3.73 8.67
C VAL A 2 2.76 4.07 9.20
N VAL A 3 2.58 3.99 10.51
CA VAL A 3 1.51 4.74 11.18
C VAL A 3 2.11 6.11 11.41
N GLY A 4 2.10 6.94 10.37
CA GLY A 4 2.58 8.30 10.46
C GLY A 4 1.41 9.19 10.79
N TYR A 5 1.39 9.75 12.00
CA TYR A 5 0.54 10.89 12.34
C TYR A 5 1.22 12.18 11.84
N ASP A 6 1.52 12.24 10.54
CA ASP A 6 1.87 13.49 9.89
C ASP A 6 0.76 13.81 8.90
N ILE A 7 -0.21 14.56 9.40
CA ILE A 7 -1.35 15.05 8.64
C ILE A 7 -1.06 16.35 7.91
N GLY A 8 0.06 17.01 8.24
CA GLY A 8 0.44 18.31 7.72
C GLY A 8 1.30 18.19 6.47
N PHE A 9 2.10 17.12 6.35
CA PHE A 9 3.05 16.93 5.26
C PHE A 9 3.94 18.16 5.03
N ASN A 10 4.12 19.00 6.06
CA ASN A 10 4.82 20.28 6.01
C ASN A 10 6.32 20.12 5.67
N PHE A 11 6.81 18.88 5.62
CA PHE A 11 8.18 18.49 5.27
C PHE A 11 8.32 18.02 3.82
N ILE A 12 7.23 17.95 3.05
CA ILE A 12 7.20 17.27 1.76
C ILE A 12 6.93 18.29 0.66
N LEU A 13 8.00 18.71 -0.03
CA LEU A 13 8.07 19.18 -1.41
C LEU A 13 7.10 20.32 -1.84
N PRO A 14 7.54 21.29 -2.64
CA PRO A 14 6.73 22.46 -2.99
C PRO A 14 5.41 22.17 -3.76
N ASN A 15 5.16 20.94 -4.23
CA ASN A 15 4.06 20.61 -5.14
C ASN A 15 3.40 19.25 -4.81
N ILE A 16 2.55 19.21 -3.78
CA ILE A 16 1.77 18.02 -3.44
C ILE A 16 0.29 18.33 -3.54
N GLU A 17 -0.44 17.44 -4.20
CA GLU A 17 -1.89 17.39 -4.13
C GLU A 17 -2.33 16.26 -3.19
N VAL A 18 -3.32 16.54 -2.35
CA VAL A 18 -3.96 15.55 -1.49
C VAL A 18 -5.38 15.32 -1.98
N ILE A 19 -5.69 14.07 -2.33
CA ILE A 19 -7.02 13.62 -2.73
C ILE A 19 -7.62 12.84 -1.56
N GLU A 20 -8.76 13.28 -1.06
CA GLU A 20 -9.48 12.61 0.02
C GLU A 20 -10.62 11.77 -0.52
N ASN A 21 -10.70 10.52 -0.05
CA ASN A 21 -11.82 9.61 -0.32
C ASN A 21 -12.40 9.14 1.01
N ILE A 22 -13.68 9.39 1.23
CA ILE A 22 -14.36 8.90 2.43
C ILE A 22 -14.81 7.47 2.16
N TYR A 23 -14.33 6.53 2.96
CA TYR A 23 -14.88 5.19 2.98
C TYR A 23 -15.97 5.10 4.04
N ASP A 24 -17.21 4.90 3.59
CA ASP A 24 -18.36 4.64 4.46
C ASP A 24 -18.80 3.19 4.28
N PRO A 25 -18.74 2.34 5.33
CA PRO A 25 -19.11 0.94 5.24
C PRO A 25 -20.62 0.78 5.01
N GLN A 26 -21.02 0.54 3.76
CA GLN A 26 -22.41 0.17 3.45
C GLN A 26 -22.74 -1.28 3.88
N ASN A 27 -21.72 -2.14 4.02
CA ASN A 27 -21.83 -3.54 4.42
C ASN A 27 -20.71 -3.92 5.41
N GLN A 28 -20.96 -4.95 6.23
CA GLN A 28 -20.00 -5.50 7.21
C GLN A 28 -18.93 -6.38 6.55
N HIS A 29 -18.17 -5.82 5.61
CA HIS A 29 -17.07 -6.52 4.95
C HIS A 29 -15.73 -6.16 5.57
N ASN A 30 -14.85 -7.15 5.66
CA ASN A 30 -13.48 -6.98 6.15
C ASN A 30 -12.46 -6.66 5.03
N PHE A 31 -12.93 -6.65 3.79
CA PHE A 31 -12.22 -6.25 2.59
C PHE A 31 -13.20 -5.55 1.65
N ASN A 32 -12.76 -4.49 0.98
CA ASN A 32 -13.51 -3.85 -0.09
C ASN A 32 -12.54 -3.23 -1.11
N SER A 33 -13.07 -2.79 -2.25
CA SER A 33 -12.34 -1.99 -3.23
C SER A 33 -13.06 -0.66 -3.40
N MET A 34 -12.35 0.43 -3.20
CA MET A 34 -12.85 1.78 -3.47
C MET A 34 -12.43 2.20 -4.87
N GLU A 35 -13.28 2.92 -5.60
CA GLU A 35 -12.86 3.57 -6.83
C GLU A 35 -11.92 4.74 -6.52
N PHE A 36 -10.90 4.91 -7.36
CA PHE A 36 -9.98 6.04 -7.29
C PHE A 36 -9.77 6.58 -8.69
N ILE A 37 -10.40 7.72 -8.96
CA ILE A 37 -10.29 8.42 -10.25
C ILE A 37 -9.31 9.57 -10.04
N PRO A 38 -8.02 9.42 -10.41
CA PRO A 38 -7.08 10.50 -10.29
C PRO A 38 -7.37 11.61 -11.31
N LYS A 39 -7.10 12.86 -10.95
CA LYS A 39 -7.22 14.01 -11.87
C LYS A 39 -6.20 13.98 -13.01
N TYR A 40 -5.12 13.24 -12.81
CA TYR A 40 -4.03 13.08 -13.76
C TYR A 40 -3.87 11.61 -14.09
N ASP A 41 -3.37 11.34 -15.29
CA ASP A 41 -2.87 10.02 -15.64
C ASP A 41 -1.59 9.72 -14.83
N LEU A 42 -1.78 9.12 -13.65
CA LEU A 42 -0.69 8.87 -12.70
C LEU A 42 0.26 7.79 -13.22
N MET A 43 -0.27 6.82 -13.97
CA MET A 43 0.47 5.64 -14.40
C MET A 43 1.34 5.96 -15.62
N THR A 44 0.76 6.48 -16.72
CA THR A 44 1.53 6.71 -17.94
C THR A 44 2.53 7.85 -17.78
N LYS A 45 2.20 8.86 -16.97
CA LYS A 45 3.10 9.98 -16.65
C LYS A 45 4.05 9.67 -15.49
N ASN A 46 3.97 8.47 -14.92
CA ASN A 46 4.81 8.01 -13.82
C ASN A 46 4.86 9.03 -12.65
N ILE A 47 3.69 9.60 -12.32
CA ILE A 47 3.55 10.58 -11.26
C ILE A 47 3.54 9.80 -9.93
N PRO A 48 4.45 10.06 -8.99
CA PRO A 48 4.47 9.33 -7.72
C PRO A 48 3.25 9.65 -6.85
N PHE A 49 2.64 8.62 -6.29
CA PHE A 49 1.55 8.78 -5.33
C PHE A 49 1.52 7.67 -4.28
N PHE A 50 1.01 7.97 -3.09
CA PHE A 50 0.92 7.01 -1.98
C PHE A 50 -0.32 7.27 -1.12
N GLY A 51 -0.81 6.20 -0.50
CA GLY A 51 -2.06 6.20 0.25
C GLY A 51 -1.86 6.12 1.75
N ILE A 52 -2.72 6.81 2.50
CA ILE A 52 -2.72 6.80 3.96
C ILE A 52 -4.18 6.72 4.45
N PRO A 53 -4.59 5.62 5.10
CA PRO A 53 -5.87 5.56 5.78
C PRO A 53 -5.80 6.31 7.11
N ILE A 54 -6.76 7.20 7.34
CA ILE A 54 -6.91 8.03 8.54
C ILE A 54 -8.17 7.60 9.28
N LEU A 55 -7.97 7.04 10.47
CA LEU A 55 -9.05 6.69 11.39
C LEU A 55 -9.51 7.93 12.16
N GLU A 56 -10.80 8.27 12.05
CA GLU A 56 -11.38 9.43 12.72
C GLU A 56 -11.35 9.32 14.26
N ASN A 57 -11.35 8.09 14.79
CA ASN A 57 -11.43 7.85 16.23
C ASN A 57 -10.49 6.72 16.67
N LEU A 58 -9.49 7.05 17.51
CA LEU A 58 -8.53 6.09 18.09
C LEU A 58 -8.95 5.56 19.48
N ASN A 59 -10.24 5.65 19.83
CA ASN A 59 -10.78 5.11 21.09
C ASN A 59 -10.58 3.58 21.21
N SER A 60 -10.79 3.06 22.42
CA SER A 60 -10.23 1.79 22.93
C SER A 60 -10.52 0.44 22.21
N PRO A 61 -11.35 0.28 21.17
CA PRO A 61 -11.25 -0.88 20.27
C PRO A 61 -10.35 -0.63 19.04
N ASN A 62 -10.25 0.62 18.57
CA ASN A 62 -9.53 0.99 17.35
C ASN A 62 -8.02 1.08 17.52
N LYS A 63 -7.51 1.14 18.77
CA LYS A 63 -6.05 1.14 19.05
C LYS A 63 -5.30 -0.07 18.47
N THR A 64 -6.01 -1.17 18.22
CA THR A 64 -5.42 -2.41 17.69
C THR A 64 -5.78 -2.64 16.22
N LEU A 65 -6.55 -1.73 15.64
CA LEU A 65 -7.03 -1.83 14.27
C LEU A 65 -5.98 -1.29 13.31
N VAL A 66 -5.75 -2.02 12.24
CA VAL A 66 -4.90 -1.62 11.13
C VAL A 66 -5.71 -1.67 9.87
N ILE A 67 -5.70 -0.58 9.11
CA ILE A 67 -6.21 -0.55 7.74
C ILE A 67 -5.02 -0.74 6.81
N GLY A 68 -5.03 -1.84 6.07
CA GLY A 68 -4.10 -2.06 4.97
C GLY A 68 -4.76 -1.72 3.65
N HIS A 69 -3.93 -1.35 2.68
CA HIS A 69 -4.39 -1.00 1.35
C HIS A 69 -3.37 -1.38 0.28
N ASN A 70 -3.84 -1.54 -0.95
CA ASN A 70 -3.01 -1.58 -2.16
C ASN A 70 -3.72 -0.82 -3.28
N PHE A 71 -2.96 -0.11 -4.11
CA PHE A 71 -3.50 0.41 -5.36
C PHE A 71 -3.57 -0.72 -6.39
N ARG A 72 -4.69 -0.82 -7.09
CA ARG A 72 -4.90 -1.79 -8.16
C ARG A 72 -5.21 -1.09 -9.47
N ASN A 73 -4.39 -1.34 -10.47
CA ASN A 73 -4.61 -0.89 -11.84
C ASN A 73 -5.64 -1.80 -12.51
N ILE A 74 -6.74 -1.21 -12.97
CA ILE A 74 -7.81 -1.89 -13.73
C ILE A 74 -7.64 -1.62 -15.23
N SER A 75 -7.31 -0.39 -15.59
CA SER A 75 -7.04 0.07 -16.94
C SER A 75 -6.22 1.38 -16.89
N ASP A 76 -5.77 1.89 -18.03
CA ASP A 76 -4.83 3.02 -18.15
C ASP A 76 -5.18 4.24 -17.27
N ASN A 77 -6.46 4.51 -16.99
CA ASN A 77 -6.91 5.62 -16.15
C ASN A 77 -7.83 5.21 -14.98
N GLU A 78 -8.02 3.92 -14.74
CA GLU A 78 -8.90 3.42 -13.68
C GLU A 78 -8.08 2.70 -12.61
N LEU A 79 -8.02 3.33 -11.44
CA LEU A 79 -7.41 2.75 -10.25
C LEU A 79 -8.49 2.38 -9.24
N LYS A 80 -8.24 1.29 -8.54
CA LYS A 80 -8.99 0.91 -7.33
C LYS A 80 -8.05 0.90 -6.14
N ILE A 81 -8.61 1.13 -4.97
CA ILE A 81 -7.90 1.00 -3.70
C ILE A 81 -8.50 -0.21 -3.00
N ASP A 82 -7.78 -1.31 -3.03
CA ASP A 82 -8.16 -2.52 -2.30
C ASP A 82 -7.80 -2.33 -0.84
N ILE A 83 -8.79 -2.31 0.03
CA ILE A 83 -8.66 -2.04 1.46
C ILE A 83 -9.05 -3.26 2.28
N PHE A 84 -8.38 -3.44 3.42
CA PHE A 84 -8.73 -4.46 4.39
C PHE A 84 -8.48 -3.97 5.80
N SER A 85 -9.25 -4.51 6.74
CA SER A 85 -9.14 -4.19 8.16
C SER A 85 -8.65 -5.40 8.93
N TYR A 86 -7.69 -5.20 9.83
CA TYR A 86 -7.07 -6.25 10.63
C TYR A 86 -6.92 -5.83 12.08
N CYS A 87 -7.41 -6.66 13.01
CA CYS A 87 -7.24 -6.44 14.45
C CYS A 87 -5.99 -7.18 14.93
N LEU A 88 -4.95 -6.42 15.34
CA LEU A 88 -3.68 -6.97 15.83
C LEU A 88 -3.86 -7.84 17.08
N ARG A 89 -4.80 -7.48 17.96
CA ARG A 89 -5.09 -8.25 19.20
C ARG A 89 -5.73 -9.59 18.90
N LYS A 90 -6.74 -9.61 18.02
CA LYS A 90 -7.43 -10.85 17.62
C LYS A 90 -6.60 -11.66 16.62
N ARG A 91 -5.70 -11.01 15.88
CA ARG A 91 -4.95 -11.54 14.75
C ARG A 91 -5.88 -12.02 13.62
N CYS A 92 -6.92 -11.23 13.39
CA CYS A 92 -8.04 -11.56 12.51
C CYS A 92 -8.41 -10.37 11.64
N PHE A 93 -8.93 -10.65 10.43
CA PHE A 93 -9.62 -9.63 9.65
C PHE A 93 -10.95 -9.31 10.32
N VAL A 94 -11.24 -8.03 10.51
CA VAL A 94 -12.48 -7.54 11.14
C VAL A 94 -13.20 -6.58 10.19
N GLU A 95 -14.42 -6.19 10.51
CA GLU A 95 -15.19 -5.26 9.68
C GLU A 95 -14.43 -3.95 9.45
N LEU A 96 -14.47 -3.45 8.22
CA LEU A 96 -13.90 -2.15 7.88
C LEU A 96 -14.71 -1.04 8.58
N PRO A 97 -14.06 -0.15 9.36
CA PRO A 97 -14.74 1.00 9.94
C PRO A 97 -14.97 2.06 8.87
N LYS A 98 -15.69 3.12 9.22
CA LYS A 98 -15.60 4.39 8.50
C LYS A 98 -14.22 5.01 8.67
N PHE A 99 -13.62 5.50 7.58
CA PHE A 99 -12.33 6.21 7.62
C PHE A 99 -12.15 7.11 6.39
N THR A 100 -11.22 8.07 6.49
CA THR A 100 -10.80 8.88 5.34
C THR A 100 -9.53 8.29 4.76
N PHE A 101 -9.50 8.01 3.47
CA PHE A 101 -8.30 7.65 2.75
C PHE A 101 -7.72 8.87 2.06
N ARG A 102 -6.49 9.24 2.39
CA ARG A 102 -5.75 10.30 1.70
C ARG A 102 -4.77 9.70 0.71
N THR A 103 -4.91 10.07 -0.55
CA THR A 103 -3.87 9.83 -1.56
C THR A 103 -3.07 11.09 -1.75
N LEU A 104 -1.76 11.00 -1.55
CA LEU A 104 -0.82 12.07 -1.83
C LEU A 104 -0.27 11.87 -3.23
N VAL A 105 -0.32 12.92 -4.04
CA VAL A 105 0.18 12.95 -5.42
C VAL A 105 1.30 14.00 -5.47
N ILE A 106 2.50 13.60 -5.87
CA ILE A 106 3.64 14.52 -5.99
C ILE A 106 3.70 15.06 -7.43
N LEU A 107 3.26 16.31 -7.60
CA LEU A 107 3.25 16.99 -8.89
C LEU A 107 4.62 17.67 -9.11
N ASN A 108 5.16 17.67 -10.32
CA ASN A 108 6.41 18.38 -10.65
C ASN A 108 7.65 18.02 -9.80
N ASN A 109 8.11 16.77 -9.84
CA ASN A 109 9.52 16.52 -9.52
C ASN A 109 10.39 16.98 -10.68
N LEU A 110 11.00 18.15 -10.53
CA LEU A 110 11.94 18.78 -11.46
C LEU A 110 13.28 18.03 -11.60
N THR A 111 13.44 16.86 -10.97
CA THR A 111 14.66 16.05 -11.04
C THR A 111 14.33 14.66 -11.58
N SER A 112 14.96 14.27 -12.68
CA SER A 112 14.66 13.06 -13.45
C SER A 112 14.93 11.73 -12.72
N ASN A 113 15.28 11.75 -11.44
CA ASN A 113 15.72 10.59 -10.65
C ASN A 113 15.06 10.51 -9.26
N ALA A 114 14.02 11.30 -8.99
CA ALA A 114 13.39 11.36 -7.66
C ALA A 114 12.55 10.10 -7.34
N TYR A 115 12.15 9.36 -8.37
CA TYR A 115 11.42 8.10 -8.23
C TYR A 115 12.02 7.00 -9.09
N GLU A 116 11.99 5.76 -8.60
CA GLU A 116 12.36 4.58 -9.37
C GLU A 116 11.32 3.48 -9.15
N SER A 117 10.92 2.83 -10.25
CA SER A 117 10.15 1.60 -10.21
C SER A 117 11.10 0.41 -10.03
N LEU A 118 10.91 -0.35 -8.96
CA LEU A 118 11.76 -1.50 -8.63
C LEU A 118 10.99 -2.81 -8.66
N PRO A 119 11.48 -3.82 -9.42
CA PRO A 119 10.88 -5.13 -9.43
C PRO A 119 11.19 -5.91 -8.15
N PHE A 120 10.31 -6.84 -7.78
CA PHE A 120 10.60 -7.80 -6.72
C PHE A 120 11.60 -8.87 -7.19
N GLU A 121 12.63 -9.08 -6.38
CA GLU A 121 13.58 -10.17 -6.50
C GLU A 121 13.15 -11.38 -5.67
N PHE A 122 13.56 -12.55 -6.16
CA PHE A 122 13.31 -13.84 -5.53
C PHE A 122 14.63 -14.56 -5.28
N SER A 123 14.89 -14.91 -4.02
CA SER A 123 16.05 -15.70 -3.66
C SER A 123 15.65 -17.16 -3.61
N ARG A 124 16.50 -18.07 -4.12
CA ARG A 124 16.28 -19.52 -4.01
C ARG A 124 16.09 -19.99 -2.55
N LEU A 125 16.68 -19.26 -1.60
CA LEU A 125 16.63 -19.57 -0.16
C LEU A 125 15.50 -18.83 0.59
N LYS A 126 15.01 -17.69 0.07
CA LYS A 126 13.97 -16.90 0.75
C LYS A 126 12.62 -17.20 0.13
N LYS A 127 11.67 -17.65 0.97
CA LYS A 127 10.27 -17.90 0.59
C LYS A 127 9.45 -16.63 0.30
N THR A 128 10.03 -15.45 0.49
CA THR A 128 9.32 -14.16 0.33
C THR A 128 10.04 -13.25 -0.64
N PRO A 129 9.32 -12.61 -1.57
CA PRO A 129 9.87 -11.59 -2.46
C PRO A 129 10.44 -10.40 -1.66
N PHE A 130 11.46 -9.77 -2.23
CA PHE A 130 12.12 -8.61 -1.65
C PHE A 130 12.62 -7.67 -2.74
N ILE A 131 12.82 -6.41 -2.41
CA ILE A 131 13.52 -5.43 -3.25
C ILE A 131 14.88 -5.18 -2.60
N ASP A 132 15.96 -5.31 -3.37
CA ASP A 132 17.31 -5.02 -2.91
C ASP A 132 17.69 -3.57 -3.23
N LEU A 133 17.60 -2.70 -2.23
CA LEU A 133 17.96 -1.29 -2.40
C LEU A 133 19.48 -1.11 -2.52
N LYS A 134 20.29 -2.03 -1.99
CA LYS A 134 21.75 -1.91 -2.03
C LYS A 134 22.34 -2.15 -3.42
N LYS A 135 21.68 -2.97 -4.23
CA LYS A 135 22.11 -3.21 -5.62
C LYS A 135 21.83 -2.01 -6.52
N LYS A 136 20.80 -1.24 -6.18
CA LYS A 136 20.28 -0.15 -7.01
C LYS A 136 20.86 1.20 -6.63
N PHE A 137 21.14 1.41 -5.35
CA PHE A 137 21.63 2.69 -4.85
C PHE A 137 23.01 2.55 -4.21
N THR A 138 23.92 3.46 -4.58
CA THR A 138 25.31 3.51 -4.10
C THR A 138 25.42 3.94 -2.63
N SER A 139 24.41 4.61 -2.10
CA SER A 139 24.26 4.96 -0.69
C SER A 139 23.18 4.10 -0.01
N HIS A 140 23.21 4.02 1.32
CA HIS A 140 22.18 3.35 2.11
C HIS A 140 20.86 4.12 2.04
N LEU A 141 20.16 4.00 0.92
CA LEU A 141 18.91 4.67 0.67
C LEU A 141 17.82 4.09 1.58
N ASN A 142 17.20 4.98 2.35
CA ASN A 142 16.08 4.64 3.22
C ASN A 142 14.86 5.43 2.73
N PRO A 143 14.17 4.95 1.69
CA PRO A 143 13.13 5.73 1.05
C PRO A 143 12.04 6.11 2.04
N LYS A 144 11.60 7.37 1.97
CA LYS A 144 10.58 7.92 2.86
C LYS A 144 9.18 7.50 2.43
N TYR A 145 8.96 7.37 1.11
CA TYR A 145 7.67 6.95 0.56
C TYR A 145 7.87 5.78 -0.38
N ILE A 146 7.01 4.79 -0.22
CA ILE A 146 6.98 3.57 -1.02
C ILE A 146 5.52 3.36 -1.39
N SER A 147 5.26 3.23 -2.68
CA SER A 147 3.95 2.87 -3.20
C SER A 147 4.01 1.53 -3.91
N LEU A 148 2.88 0.84 -3.92
CA LEU A 148 2.76 -0.48 -4.52
C LEU A 148 1.49 -0.55 -5.37
N TYR A 149 1.69 -1.06 -6.58
CA TYR A 149 0.67 -1.22 -7.59
C TYR A 149 0.51 -2.69 -7.93
N LEU A 150 -0.72 -3.14 -7.98
CA LEU A 150 -1.10 -4.49 -8.37
C LEU A 150 -1.96 -4.38 -9.64
N SER A 151 -1.80 -5.27 -10.63
CA SER A 151 -2.71 -5.33 -11.78
C SER A 151 -3.62 -6.56 -11.75
N LYS A 152 -3.45 -7.43 -10.74
CA LYS A 152 -4.33 -8.57 -10.47
C LYS A 152 -5.09 -8.38 -9.17
N ASP A 153 -6.29 -8.93 -9.14
CA ASP A 153 -7.05 -9.10 -7.91
C ASP A 153 -6.62 -10.40 -7.18
N ASN A 154 -7.15 -10.61 -5.98
CA ASN A 154 -7.06 -11.82 -5.17
C ASN A 154 -5.72 -12.07 -4.47
N TYR A 155 -4.84 -11.08 -4.44
CA TYR A 155 -3.66 -11.12 -3.59
C TYR A 155 -4.05 -11.23 -2.11
N LYS A 156 -3.44 -12.21 -1.43
CA LYS A 156 -3.47 -12.32 0.03
C LYS A 156 -2.97 -11.02 0.63
N PRO A 157 -3.68 -10.38 1.57
CA PRO A 157 -3.22 -9.16 2.20
C PRO A 157 -1.80 -9.27 2.75
N PHE A 158 -1.02 -8.21 2.57
CA PHE A 158 0.34 -8.11 3.05
C PHE A 158 0.74 -6.67 3.34
N PHE A 159 1.82 -6.50 4.08
CA PHE A 159 2.44 -5.21 4.34
C PHE A 159 3.87 -5.18 3.82
N LEU A 160 4.32 -4.00 3.40
CA LEU A 160 5.73 -3.73 3.15
C LEU A 160 6.46 -3.53 4.48
N LYS A 161 7.58 -4.25 4.63
CA LYS A 161 8.52 -4.17 5.73
C LYS A 161 9.87 -3.71 5.20
N GLN A 162 10.16 -2.43 5.42
CA GLN A 162 11.46 -1.85 5.17
C GLN A 162 12.46 -2.31 6.22
N LYS A 163 13.65 -2.69 5.76
CA LYS A 163 14.85 -2.98 6.56
C LYS A 163 16.01 -2.22 5.90
N ILE A 164 17.13 -2.11 6.60
CA ILE A 164 18.36 -1.50 6.06
C ILE A 164 18.70 -2.16 4.71
N GLY A 165 18.58 -1.37 3.64
CA GLY A 165 18.90 -1.76 2.27
C GLY A 165 17.94 -2.76 1.61
N GLN A 166 16.79 -3.11 2.21
CA GLN A 166 15.83 -4.03 1.60
C GLN A 166 14.38 -3.72 1.96
N ILE A 167 13.46 -3.89 1.02
CA ILE A 167 12.01 -3.92 1.29
C ILE A 167 11.53 -5.36 1.15
N LYS A 168 10.76 -5.85 2.12
CA LYS A 168 10.22 -7.22 2.11
C LYS A 168 8.70 -7.20 2.23
N ILE A 169 8.07 -8.19 1.64
CA ILE A 169 6.64 -8.43 1.84
C ILE A 169 6.40 -9.28 3.09
N LYS A 170 5.39 -8.89 3.86
CA LYS A 170 4.89 -9.63 5.03
C LYS A 170 3.41 -9.90 4.87
N TYR A 171 3.09 -11.13 4.45
CA TYR A 171 1.71 -11.59 4.39
C TYR A 171 1.04 -11.55 5.77
N VAL A 172 -0.22 -11.15 5.77
CA VAL A 172 -1.05 -11.10 6.96
C VAL A 172 -1.62 -12.48 7.20
N ASP A 173 -1.26 -13.07 8.33
CA ASP A 173 -1.84 -14.34 8.75
C ASP A 173 -3.09 -14.09 9.59
N CYS A 174 -4.08 -14.97 9.44
CA CYS A 174 -5.39 -14.81 10.04
C CYS A 174 -5.71 -16.01 10.91
N ASN A 175 -6.16 -15.74 12.12
CA ASN A 175 -6.49 -16.72 13.13
C ASN A 175 -7.99 -16.69 13.47
N CYS A 176 -8.86 -16.33 12.52
CA CYS A 176 -10.30 -16.40 12.75
C CYS A 176 -10.71 -17.85 13.03
N ASP A 177 -11.61 -18.05 13.99
CA ASP A 177 -12.17 -19.38 14.30
C ASP A 177 -12.86 -19.98 13.07
N GLU A 178 -13.55 -19.13 12.30
CA GLU A 178 -14.11 -19.49 11.00
C GLU A 178 -13.41 -18.77 9.84
N PRO A 179 -13.28 -19.41 8.67
CA PRO A 179 -12.65 -18.79 7.51
C PRO A 179 -13.46 -17.58 7.02
N CYS A 180 -12.92 -16.38 7.27
CA CYS A 180 -13.50 -15.12 6.82
C CYS A 180 -13.38 -14.92 5.30
N PHE A 181 -14.08 -13.92 4.75
CA PHE A 181 -14.08 -13.61 3.31
C PHE A 181 -12.68 -13.49 2.72
N VAL A 182 -11.79 -12.72 3.37
CA VAL A 182 -10.40 -12.56 2.94
C VAL A 182 -9.67 -13.89 2.85
N CYS A 183 -9.78 -14.75 3.87
CA CYS A 183 -9.10 -16.05 3.88
C CYS A 183 -9.59 -16.98 2.76
N LYS A 184 -10.89 -16.90 2.43
CA LYS A 184 -11.51 -17.73 1.37
C LYS A 184 -11.13 -17.25 -0.03
N ASN A 185 -11.08 -15.93 -0.24
CA ASN A 185 -11.04 -15.35 -1.59
C ASN A 185 -9.68 -14.72 -1.95
N LYS A 186 -8.90 -14.24 -0.98
CA LYS A 186 -7.64 -13.52 -1.19
C LYS A 186 -6.46 -14.42 -0.82
N THR A 187 -6.11 -15.32 -1.73
CA THR A 187 -5.13 -16.40 -1.49
C THR A 187 -3.84 -16.26 -2.30
N LEU A 188 -3.82 -15.43 -3.34
CA LEU A 188 -2.68 -15.33 -4.24
C LEU A 188 -1.46 -14.74 -3.53
N ARG A 189 -0.30 -15.36 -3.76
CA ARG A 189 0.99 -14.83 -3.34
C ARG A 189 1.79 -14.43 -4.56
N ILE A 190 2.69 -13.51 -4.32
CA ILE A 190 3.55 -12.90 -5.33
C ILE A 190 4.56 -13.95 -5.78
N SER A 191 4.56 -14.22 -7.08
CA SER A 191 5.29 -15.32 -7.68
C SER A 191 6.45 -14.85 -8.56
N LYS A 192 7.44 -15.72 -8.76
CA LYS A 192 8.63 -15.37 -9.57
C LYS A 192 8.24 -15.17 -11.03
N GLY A 193 8.67 -14.06 -11.62
CA GLY A 193 8.36 -13.70 -13.02
C GLY A 193 7.00 -13.03 -13.18
N GLU A 194 6.37 -12.62 -12.08
CA GLU A 194 5.13 -11.87 -12.11
C GLU A 194 5.39 -10.39 -12.41
N ASN A 195 4.85 -9.92 -13.53
CA ASN A 195 4.93 -8.51 -13.96
C ASN A 195 3.72 -7.68 -13.51
N ASN A 196 2.87 -8.24 -12.65
CA ASN A 196 1.61 -7.62 -12.23
C ASN A 196 1.76 -6.74 -10.98
N ILE A 197 3.01 -6.43 -10.62
CA ILE A 197 3.35 -5.78 -9.36
C ILE A 197 4.49 -4.82 -9.61
N GLU A 198 4.24 -3.58 -9.25
CA GLU A 198 5.19 -2.50 -9.39
C GLU A 198 5.36 -1.79 -8.07
N CYS A 199 6.61 -1.58 -7.64
CA CYS A 199 6.90 -0.84 -6.42
C CYS A 199 7.63 0.44 -6.79
N ILE A 200 6.95 1.57 -6.62
CA ILE A 200 7.55 2.89 -6.86
C ILE A 200 8.13 3.39 -5.55
N ILE A 201 9.39 3.76 -5.60
CA ILE A 201 10.13 4.29 -4.48
C ILE A 201 10.39 5.76 -4.75
N TYR A 202 10.09 6.61 -3.77
CA TYR A 202 10.41 8.03 -3.83
C TYR A 202 11.56 8.36 -2.87
N ASN A 203 12.59 9.00 -3.40
CA ASN A 203 13.77 9.44 -2.66
C ASN A 203 13.86 10.97 -2.67
N CYS A 204 13.89 11.58 -1.49
CA CYS A 204 14.19 13.00 -1.28
C CYS A 204 15.19 13.20 -0.15
#